data_AF-A0A741M2C0-F1
#
_entry.id   AF-A0A741M2C0-F1
#
_cell.length_a   1.000
_cell.length_b   1.000
_cell.length_c   1.000
_cell.angle_alpha   90.00
_cell.angle_beta   90.00
_cell.angle_gamma   90.00
#
_symmetry.space_group_name_H-M   'P 1'
#
loop_
_entity.id
_entity.type
_entity.pdbx_description
1 polymer ?
#
loop_
_entity_poly.entity_id
_entity_poly.type
_entity_poly.pdbx_seq_one_letter_code
_entity_poly.pdbx_strand_id
1 'polypeptide(L)'
;MLARAENIRKITNYLAVLSRGVEINASLNLLDINVQVEFFYRDFLNLCYGYNLINTNSEEQNYQSIDLADENMRVAIQVTSTPELEKIKNTVDGFIKKKQYEKYDRLIVLNITKRKNYKVKEYGVAGRYVINIKDDVWDYRDLIRKINDLNDLKISEICSFLERNITATAADKPPKEVTTMFAMIELLSDDDHPLAG
;
A
#
# COMPACT_ATOMS: atom_id res chain seq x y z
N MET A 1 -3.58 17.69 -19.14
CA MET A 1 -3.44 16.28 -18.69
C MET A 1 -4.77 15.81 -18.12
N LEU A 2 -5.10 14.52 -18.20
CA LEU A 2 -6.34 13.95 -17.63
C LEU A 2 -6.19 13.78 -16.11
N ALA A 3 -7.21 14.18 -15.33
CA ALA A 3 -7.18 14.10 -13.86
C ALA A 3 -6.95 12.67 -13.33
N ARG A 4 -7.53 11.66 -13.98
CA ARG A 4 -7.29 10.25 -13.65
C ARG A 4 -5.81 9.87 -13.76
N ALA A 5 -5.17 10.24 -14.87
CA ALA A 5 -3.77 9.91 -15.11
C ALA A 5 -2.85 10.60 -14.08
N GLU A 6 -3.18 11.84 -13.70
CA GLU A 6 -2.49 12.57 -12.64
C GLU A 6 -2.60 11.86 -11.28
N ASN A 7 -3.83 11.49 -10.89
CA ASN A 7 -4.07 10.80 -9.62
C ASN A 7 -3.35 9.44 -9.57
N ILE A 8 -3.36 8.66 -10.64
CA ILE A 8 -2.63 7.38 -10.70
C ILE A 8 -1.11 7.59 -10.61
N ARG A 9 -0.57 8.64 -11.22
CA ARG A 9 0.85 9.01 -11.07
C ARG A 9 1.19 9.34 -9.62
N LYS A 10 0.38 10.16 -8.96
CA LYS A 10 0.55 10.50 -7.54
C LYS A 10 0.47 9.27 -6.65
N ILE A 11 -0.56 8.44 -6.80
CA ILE A 11 -0.72 7.18 -6.07
C ILE A 11 0.51 6.28 -6.24
N THR A 12 1.01 6.17 -7.47
CA THR A 12 2.23 5.40 -7.78
C THR A 12 3.43 5.93 -7.00
N ASN A 13 3.64 7.25 -7.01
CA ASN A 13 4.76 7.88 -6.29
C ASN A 13 4.64 7.67 -4.78
N TYR A 14 3.46 7.89 -4.20
CA TYR A 14 3.24 7.72 -2.76
C TYR A 14 3.49 6.28 -2.30
N LEU A 15 2.95 5.30 -3.02
CA LEU A 15 3.18 3.88 -2.67
C LEU A 15 4.64 3.46 -2.87
N ALA A 16 5.33 4.01 -3.87
CA ALA A 16 6.76 3.76 -4.06
C ALA A 16 7.62 4.36 -2.93
N VAL A 17 7.33 5.59 -2.50
CA VAL A 17 8.01 6.24 -1.37
C VAL A 17 7.80 5.45 -0.08
N LEU A 18 6.56 5.04 0.21
CA LEU A 18 6.26 4.22 1.38
C LEU A 18 7.00 2.88 1.33
N SER A 19 6.94 2.19 0.19
CA SER A 19 7.64 0.92 -0.04
C SER A 19 9.14 1.04 0.23
N ARG A 20 9.77 2.09 -0.29
CA ARG A 20 11.21 2.36 -0.11
C ARG A 20 11.54 2.72 1.33
N GLY A 21 10.71 3.54 1.97
CA GLY A 21 10.88 3.90 3.38
C GLY A 21 10.84 2.67 4.28
N VAL A 22 9.89 1.77 4.07
CA VAL A 22 9.79 0.52 4.83
C VAL A 22 10.99 -0.39 4.58
N GLU A 23 11.44 -0.53 3.32
CA GLU A 23 12.64 -1.32 2.99
C GLU A 23 13.88 -0.81 3.74
N ILE A 24 14.09 0.51 3.79
CA ILE A 24 15.21 1.12 4.53
C ILE A 24 15.08 0.84 6.03
N ASN A 25 13.91 1.09 6.63
CA ASN A 25 13.71 0.86 8.07
C ASN A 25 13.88 -0.62 8.46
N ALA A 26 13.40 -1.54 7.63
CA ALA A 26 13.60 -2.98 7.83
C ALA A 26 15.08 -3.35 7.82
N SER A 27 15.89 -2.76 6.94
CA SER A 27 17.35 -2.97 6.91
C SER A 27 18.08 -2.45 8.17
N LEU A 28 17.45 -1.50 8.88
CA LEU A 28 17.96 -0.92 10.13
C LEU A 28 17.37 -1.59 11.38
N ASN A 29 16.58 -2.66 11.23
CA ASN A 29 15.85 -3.33 12.32
C ASN A 29 14.96 -2.39 13.15
N LEU A 30 14.43 -1.32 12.55
CA LEU A 30 13.51 -0.38 13.20
C LEU A 30 12.08 -0.94 13.15
N LEU A 31 11.75 -1.83 14.09
CA LEU A 31 10.48 -2.58 14.09
C LEU A 31 9.24 -1.73 14.42
N ASP A 32 9.42 -0.57 15.05
CA ASP A 32 8.32 0.35 15.42
C ASP A 32 7.52 0.84 14.20
N ILE A 33 8.14 0.82 13.01
CA ILE A 33 7.47 1.20 11.76
C ILE A 33 6.39 0.19 11.36
N ASN A 34 6.55 -1.09 11.71
CA ASN A 34 5.66 -2.15 11.23
C ASN A 34 4.24 -1.95 11.75
N VAL A 35 4.10 -1.60 13.03
CA VAL A 35 2.79 -1.31 13.66
C VAL A 35 2.12 -0.11 12.97
N GLN A 36 2.86 0.96 12.72
CA GLN A 36 2.32 2.14 12.02
C GLN A 36 1.89 1.81 10.59
N VAL A 37 2.65 0.96 9.91
CA VAL A 37 2.35 0.55 8.54
C VAL A 37 1.13 -0.37 8.49
N GLU A 38 0.92 -1.24 9.47
CA GLU A 38 -0.30 -2.04 9.60
C GLU A 38 -1.54 -1.16 9.77
N PHE A 39 -1.48 -0.15 10.65
CA PHE A 39 -2.57 0.82 10.82
C PHE A 39 -2.87 1.57 9.51
N PHE A 40 -1.84 2.03 8.82
CA PHE A 40 -1.99 2.68 7.53
C PHE A 40 -2.65 1.74 6.50
N TYR A 41 -2.17 0.50 6.34
CA TYR A 41 -2.71 -0.42 5.35
C TYR A 41 -4.12 -0.90 5.69
N ARG A 42 -4.49 -0.97 6.97
CA ARG A 42 -5.88 -1.21 7.38
C ARG A 42 -6.81 -0.16 6.77
N ASP A 43 -6.54 1.11 7.05
CA ASP A 43 -7.41 2.21 6.63
C ASP A 43 -7.37 2.38 5.10
N PHE A 44 -6.19 2.18 4.51
CA PHE A 44 -6.01 2.23 3.05
C PHE A 44 -6.79 1.12 2.32
N LEU A 45 -6.73 -0.13 2.80
CA LEU A 45 -7.40 -1.26 2.16
C LEU A 45 -8.91 -1.22 2.40
N ASN A 46 -9.36 -0.75 3.56
CA ASN A 46 -10.77 -0.44 3.82
C ASN A 46 -11.29 0.57 2.80
N LEU A 47 -10.53 1.65 2.56
CA LEU A 47 -10.89 2.61 1.53
C LEU A 47 -10.90 1.98 0.14
N CYS A 48 -9.87 1.24 -0.25
CA CYS A 48 -9.74 0.70 -1.61
C CYS A 48 -10.83 -0.32 -1.98
N TYR A 49 -11.17 -1.22 -1.05
CA TYR A 49 -11.98 -2.41 -1.33
C TYR A 49 -13.31 -2.45 -0.59
N GLY A 50 -13.61 -1.44 0.24
CA GLY A 50 -14.85 -1.41 1.03
C GLY A 50 -14.86 -2.44 2.17
N TYR A 51 -13.69 -2.90 2.60
CA TYR A 51 -13.58 -3.77 3.76
C TYR A 51 -13.81 -2.99 5.07
N ASN A 52 -14.00 -3.74 6.15
CA ASN A 52 -14.00 -3.30 7.52
C ASN A 52 -12.92 -4.05 8.32
N LEU A 53 -11.67 -3.98 7.84
CA LEU A 53 -10.51 -4.59 8.47
C LEU A 53 -10.28 -3.99 9.86
N ILE A 54 -10.03 -4.86 10.82
CA ILE A 54 -9.53 -4.54 12.15
C ILE A 54 -8.17 -5.21 12.37
N ASN A 55 -7.32 -4.62 13.20
CA ASN A 55 -6.07 -5.27 13.61
C ASN A 55 -6.40 -6.49 14.49
N THR A 56 -5.73 -7.61 14.24
CA THR A 56 -6.03 -8.88 14.92
C THR A 56 -5.40 -9.04 16.30
N ASN A 57 -4.85 -7.96 16.87
CA ASN A 57 -4.25 -7.84 18.21
C ASN A 57 -4.41 -9.09 19.09
N SER A 58 -3.54 -10.08 18.88
CA SER A 58 -3.47 -11.24 19.77
C SER A 58 -2.23 -11.09 20.64
N GLU A 59 -2.42 -11.20 21.95
CA GLU A 59 -1.42 -11.07 23.03
C GLU A 59 -0.22 -12.04 22.92
N GLU A 60 -0.12 -12.81 21.83
CA GLU A 60 1.01 -13.66 21.47
C GLU A 60 1.64 -13.20 20.13
N GLN A 61 2.47 -12.15 20.19
CA GLN A 61 3.19 -11.57 19.03
C GLN A 61 4.00 -12.60 18.22
N ASN A 62 4.45 -13.71 18.83
CA ASN A 62 5.39 -14.64 18.20
C ASN A 62 4.78 -15.60 17.16
N TYR A 63 3.45 -15.60 16.97
CA TYR A 63 2.77 -16.55 16.07
C TYR A 63 1.60 -15.93 15.27
N GLN A 64 1.51 -14.62 15.10
CA GLN A 64 0.48 -14.05 14.23
C GLN A 64 0.80 -14.35 12.75
N SER A 65 -0.12 -15.11 12.12
CA SER A 65 -0.10 -15.45 10.70
C SER A 65 -0.93 -14.49 9.85
N ILE A 66 -1.62 -13.55 10.50
CA ILE A 66 -2.45 -12.49 9.92
C ILE A 66 -2.33 -11.28 10.84
N ASP A 67 -2.41 -10.07 10.29
CA ASP A 67 -2.34 -8.81 11.06
C ASP A 67 -3.66 -8.03 11.00
N LEU A 68 -4.40 -8.19 9.91
CA LEU A 68 -5.68 -7.53 9.65
C LEU A 68 -6.74 -8.57 9.28
N ALA A 69 -7.98 -8.34 9.70
CA ALA A 69 -9.09 -9.21 9.33
C ALA A 69 -10.42 -8.48 9.27
N ASP A 70 -11.30 -8.95 8.38
CA ASP A 70 -12.70 -8.58 8.30
C ASP A 70 -13.52 -9.87 8.34
N GLU A 71 -14.20 -10.11 9.45
CA GLU A 71 -15.02 -11.31 9.64
C GLU A 71 -16.28 -11.32 8.77
N ASN A 72 -16.83 -10.14 8.41
CA ASN A 72 -18.04 -10.05 7.58
C ASN A 72 -17.71 -10.42 6.13
N MET A 73 -16.62 -9.86 5.61
CA MET A 73 -16.11 -10.20 4.28
C MET A 73 -15.28 -11.49 4.27
N ARG A 74 -15.09 -12.10 5.46
CA ARG A 74 -14.35 -13.35 5.68
C ARG A 74 -12.96 -13.31 5.02
N VAL A 75 -12.26 -12.18 5.14
CA VAL A 75 -10.92 -11.97 4.58
C VAL A 75 -9.91 -11.68 5.68
N ALA A 76 -8.74 -12.28 5.58
CA ALA A 76 -7.60 -12.01 6.44
C ALA A 76 -6.39 -11.57 5.60
N ILE A 77 -5.59 -10.67 6.16
CA ILE A 77 -4.45 -10.09 5.48
C ILE A 77 -3.24 -10.12 6.42
N GLN A 78 -2.14 -10.70 5.93
CA GLN A 78 -0.82 -10.49 6.49
C GLN A 78 -0.16 -9.35 5.73
N VAL A 79 0.28 -8.32 6.44
CA VAL A 79 1.15 -7.25 5.98
C VAL A 79 2.59 -7.61 6.32
N THR A 80 3.51 -7.50 5.36
CA THR A 80 4.92 -7.82 5.60
C THR A 80 5.84 -7.01 4.70
N SER A 81 7.09 -6.78 5.12
CA SER A 81 8.15 -6.22 4.28
C SER A 81 9.10 -7.30 3.73
N THR A 82 8.97 -8.55 4.17
CA THR A 82 9.87 -9.67 3.83
C THR A 82 9.36 -10.41 2.58
N PRO A 83 10.07 -10.34 1.43
CA PRO A 83 9.64 -10.96 0.18
C PRO A 83 9.97 -12.46 0.06
N GLU A 84 10.29 -13.13 1.15
CA GLU A 84 10.80 -14.49 1.12
C GLU A 84 9.61 -15.45 0.92
N LEU A 85 9.76 -16.42 0.02
CA LEU A 85 8.73 -17.46 -0.15
C LEU A 85 8.46 -18.19 1.17
N GLU A 86 9.49 -18.37 1.99
CA GLU A 86 9.38 -18.95 3.33
C GLU A 86 8.44 -18.15 4.24
N LYS A 87 8.45 -16.81 4.18
CA LYS A 87 7.49 -15.99 4.93
C LYS A 87 6.06 -16.29 4.52
N ILE A 88 5.79 -16.42 3.21
CA ILE A 88 4.47 -16.79 2.69
C ILE A 88 4.05 -18.17 3.20
N LYS A 89 4.96 -19.15 3.14
CA LYS A 89 4.69 -20.51 3.61
C LYS A 89 4.37 -20.54 5.11
N ASN A 90 5.18 -19.86 5.91
CA ASN A 90 4.99 -19.77 7.36
C ASN A 90 3.64 -19.09 7.71
N THR A 91 3.25 -18.07 6.96
CA THR A 91 1.93 -17.44 7.09
C THR A 91 0.80 -18.41 6.78
N VAL A 92 0.87 -19.17 5.67
CA VAL A 92 -0.14 -20.19 5.32
C VAL A 92 -0.19 -21.31 6.36
N ASP A 93 0.96 -21.80 6.80
CA ASP A 93 1.06 -22.88 7.79
C ASP A 93 0.49 -22.42 9.15
N GLY A 94 0.76 -21.18 9.55
CA GLY A 94 0.16 -20.57 10.75
C GLY A 94 -1.36 -20.40 10.63
N PHE A 95 -1.85 -19.94 9.48
CA PHE A 95 -3.27 -19.78 9.17
C PHE A 95 -4.02 -21.13 9.27
N ILE A 96 -3.41 -22.20 8.74
CA ILE A 96 -3.94 -23.57 8.84
C ILE A 96 -3.85 -24.11 10.27
N LYS A 97 -2.71 -23.94 10.95
CA LYS A 97 -2.49 -24.44 12.31
C LYS A 97 -3.49 -23.84 13.30
N LYS A 98 -3.80 -22.55 13.15
CA LYS A 98 -4.79 -21.84 13.97
C LYS A 98 -6.24 -22.01 13.48
N LYS A 99 -6.47 -22.83 12.45
CA LYS A 99 -7.80 -23.05 11.82
C LYS A 99 -8.50 -21.76 11.40
N GLN A 100 -7.74 -20.75 11.04
CA GLN A 100 -8.30 -19.44 10.65
C GLN A 100 -9.12 -19.52 9.36
N TYR A 101 -8.87 -20.55 8.53
CA TYR A 101 -9.67 -20.87 7.34
C TYR A 101 -11.14 -21.21 7.64
N GLU A 102 -11.50 -21.54 8.88
CA GLU A 102 -12.91 -21.72 9.26
C GLU A 102 -13.65 -20.37 9.34
N LYS A 103 -12.93 -19.30 9.68
CA LYS A 103 -13.45 -17.93 9.79
C LYS A 103 -13.27 -17.10 8.53
N TYR A 104 -12.16 -17.29 7.83
CA TYR A 104 -11.78 -16.48 6.67
C TYR A 104 -11.60 -17.36 5.46
N ASP A 105 -12.33 -17.08 4.39
CA ASP A 105 -12.28 -17.84 3.14
C ASP A 105 -11.08 -17.45 2.29
N ARG A 106 -10.51 -16.26 2.54
CA ARG A 106 -9.38 -15.71 1.78
C ARG A 106 -8.30 -15.14 2.69
N LEU A 107 -7.08 -15.61 2.48
CA LEU A 107 -5.85 -15.07 3.05
C LEU A 107 -5.08 -14.33 1.95
N ILE A 108 -4.81 -13.04 2.18
CA ILE A 108 -3.93 -12.22 1.34
C ILE A 108 -2.61 -12.00 2.07
N VAL A 109 -1.49 -12.13 1.35
CA VAL A 109 -0.17 -11.70 1.83
C VAL A 109 0.21 -10.44 1.08
N LEU A 110 0.12 -9.30 1.75
CA LEU A 110 0.54 -8.01 1.22
C LEU A 110 2.00 -7.75 1.57
N ASN A 111 2.85 -7.80 0.56
CA ASN A 111 4.21 -7.33 0.67
C ASN A 111 4.30 -5.83 0.39
N ILE A 112 4.71 -5.06 1.39
CA ILE A 112 4.92 -3.62 1.28
C ILE A 112 6.07 -3.32 0.32
N THR A 113 7.09 -4.19 0.31
CA THR A 113 8.21 -4.12 -0.62
C THR A 113 7.92 -4.92 -1.89
N LYS A 114 8.79 -4.77 -2.90
CA LYS A 114 8.65 -5.51 -4.15
C LYS A 114 8.72 -7.02 -3.89
N ARG A 115 7.66 -7.76 -4.23
CA ARG A 115 7.69 -9.23 -4.14
C ARG A 115 8.66 -9.85 -5.14
N LYS A 116 9.24 -11.00 -4.78
CA LYS A 116 10.10 -11.80 -5.67
C LYS A 116 9.25 -12.53 -6.71
N ASN A 117 9.87 -12.92 -7.82
CA ASN A 117 9.25 -13.81 -8.78
C ASN A 117 9.30 -15.25 -8.23
N TYR A 118 8.20 -15.69 -7.63
CA TYR A 118 8.08 -17.05 -7.11
C TYR A 118 7.80 -18.03 -8.25
N LYS A 119 8.52 -19.15 -8.29
CA LYS A 119 8.24 -20.26 -9.23
C LYS A 119 7.01 -21.08 -8.82
N VAL A 120 6.67 -21.03 -7.53
CA VAL A 120 5.54 -21.73 -6.93
C VAL A 120 4.25 -20.97 -7.25
N LYS A 121 3.25 -21.68 -7.78
CA LYS A 121 1.94 -21.10 -8.12
C LYS A 121 0.96 -21.09 -6.96
N GLU A 122 1.03 -22.10 -6.11
CA GLU A 122 0.13 -22.30 -4.98
C GLU A 122 0.87 -22.99 -3.82
N TYR A 123 0.39 -22.79 -2.59
CA TYR A 123 0.96 -23.44 -1.42
C TYR A 123 -0.11 -23.67 -0.35
N GLY A 124 -0.06 -24.81 0.34
CA GLY A 124 -0.95 -25.11 1.45
C GLY A 124 -1.21 -26.60 1.59
N VAL A 125 -2.29 -26.93 2.30
CA VAL A 125 -2.71 -28.31 2.57
C VAL A 125 -4.08 -28.53 1.94
N ALA A 126 -4.14 -29.45 0.98
CA ALA A 126 -5.38 -29.83 0.32
C ALA A 126 -6.45 -30.26 1.34
N GLY A 127 -7.69 -29.84 1.11
CA GLY A 127 -8.80 -30.07 2.04
C GLY A 127 -8.80 -29.17 3.29
N ARG A 128 -7.82 -28.27 3.44
CA ARG A 128 -7.84 -27.21 4.47
C ARG A 128 -7.79 -25.83 3.83
N TYR A 129 -6.64 -25.44 3.31
CA TYR A 129 -6.44 -24.15 2.67
C TYR A 129 -5.26 -24.20 1.72
N VAL A 130 -5.40 -23.56 0.55
CA VAL A 130 -4.34 -23.42 -0.45
C VAL A 130 -4.37 -21.97 -0.93
N ILE A 131 -3.26 -21.25 -0.75
CA ILE A 131 -3.12 -19.88 -1.27
C ILE A 131 -2.73 -19.93 -2.75
N ASN A 132 -3.31 -19.03 -3.55
CA ASN A 132 -2.83 -18.77 -4.90
C ASN A 132 -1.80 -17.63 -4.87
N ILE A 133 -0.55 -17.93 -5.23
CA ILE A 133 0.56 -16.97 -5.14
C ILE A 133 0.39 -15.81 -6.13
N LYS A 134 -0.25 -16.04 -7.27
CA LYS A 134 -0.50 -14.98 -8.25
C LYS A 134 -1.57 -14.01 -7.75
N ASP A 135 -2.66 -14.56 -7.22
CA ASP A 135 -3.90 -13.84 -6.98
C ASP A 135 -4.00 -13.26 -5.56
N ASP A 136 -3.29 -13.84 -4.58
CA ASP A 136 -3.40 -13.49 -3.16
C ASP A 136 -2.09 -13.04 -2.52
N VAL A 137 -0.95 -13.12 -3.22
CA VAL A 137 0.29 -12.47 -2.76
C VAL A 137 0.44 -11.18 -3.54
N TRP A 138 0.28 -10.04 -2.87
CA TRP A 138 0.31 -8.72 -3.50
C TRP A 138 1.60 -8.00 -3.15
N ASP A 139 2.05 -7.12 -4.03
CA ASP A 139 2.91 -6.01 -3.66
C ASP A 139 2.27 -4.65 -3.99
N TYR A 140 2.99 -3.56 -3.73
CA TYR A 140 2.51 -2.22 -4.05
C TYR A 140 2.17 -2.02 -5.56
N ARG A 141 2.79 -2.78 -6.47
CA ARG A 141 2.48 -2.71 -7.92
C ARG A 141 1.19 -3.44 -8.23
N ASP A 142 0.91 -4.54 -7.53
CA ASP A 142 -0.39 -5.21 -7.58
C ASP A 142 -1.50 -4.27 -7.09
N LEU A 143 -1.27 -3.53 -6.00
CA LEU A 143 -2.21 -2.52 -5.51
C LEU A 143 -2.42 -1.40 -6.54
N ILE A 144 -1.36 -0.84 -7.13
CA ILE A 144 -1.49 0.20 -8.16
C ILE A 144 -2.34 -0.28 -9.33
N ARG A 145 -2.11 -1.51 -9.81
CA ARG A 145 -2.91 -2.09 -10.90
C ARG A 145 -4.38 -2.22 -10.53
N LYS A 146 -4.66 -2.78 -9.34
CA LYS A 146 -6.04 -2.94 -8.84
C LYS A 146 -6.75 -1.60 -8.67
N ILE A 147 -6.04 -0.59 -8.17
CA ILE A 147 -6.57 0.78 -7.99
C ILE A 147 -6.84 1.42 -9.36
N ASN A 148 -5.97 1.19 -10.35
CA ASN A 148 -6.14 1.69 -11.70
C ASN A 148 -7.35 1.08 -12.42
N ASP A 149 -7.94 0.00 -11.93
CA ASP A 149 -9.18 -0.59 -12.47
C ASP A 149 -10.45 -0.01 -11.80
N LEU A 150 -10.30 0.83 -10.77
CA LEU A 150 -11.42 1.48 -10.07
C LEU A 150 -11.97 2.69 -10.86
N ASN A 151 -13.17 3.14 -10.49
CA ASN A 151 -13.77 4.35 -11.07
C ASN A 151 -13.02 5.63 -10.63
N ASP A 152 -13.24 6.72 -11.37
CA ASP A 152 -12.52 8.00 -11.15
C ASP A 152 -12.74 8.60 -9.76
N LEU A 153 -13.96 8.49 -9.21
CA LEU A 153 -14.27 8.98 -7.87
C LEU A 153 -13.41 8.26 -6.83
N LYS A 154 -13.34 6.93 -6.93
CA LYS A 154 -12.57 6.12 -5.99
C LYS A 154 -11.08 6.37 -6.07
N ILE A 155 -10.55 6.53 -7.26
CA ILE A 155 -9.14 6.89 -7.47
C ILE A 155 -8.85 8.26 -6.85
N SER A 156 -9.75 9.23 -7.00
CA SER A 156 -9.60 10.55 -6.37
C SER A 156 -9.59 10.45 -4.85
N GLU A 157 -10.52 9.70 -4.24
CA GLU A 157 -10.55 9.48 -2.79
C GLU A 157 -9.25 8.85 -2.27
N ILE A 158 -8.76 7.82 -2.96
CA ILE A 158 -7.51 7.12 -2.63
C ILE A 158 -6.33 8.08 -2.74
N CYS A 159 -6.26 8.90 -3.79
CA CYS A 159 -5.19 9.89 -3.95
C CYS A 159 -5.18 10.89 -2.79
N SER A 160 -6.35 11.47 -2.45
CA SER A 160 -6.47 12.40 -1.31
C SER A 160 -6.16 11.73 0.03
N PHE A 161 -6.48 10.46 0.21
CA PHE A 161 -6.08 9.71 1.39
C PHE A 161 -4.56 9.61 1.50
N LEU A 162 -3.86 9.24 0.41
CA LEU A 162 -2.40 9.12 0.40
C LEU A 162 -1.71 10.47 0.62
N GLU A 163 -2.20 11.54 -0.01
CA GLU A 163 -1.67 12.91 0.16
C GLU A 163 -1.68 13.38 1.62
N ARG A 164 -2.70 12.99 2.40
CA ARG A 164 -2.81 13.37 3.83
C ARG A 164 -1.97 12.51 4.76
N ASN A 165 -1.73 11.24 4.39
CA ASN A 165 -1.14 10.25 5.29
C ASN A 165 0.33 9.95 4.97
N ILE A 166 0.83 10.35 3.79
CA ILE A 166 2.23 10.17 3.41
C ILE A 166 2.85 11.55 3.24
N THR A 167 3.59 11.96 4.27
CA THR A 167 4.46 13.12 4.19
C THR A 167 5.64 12.77 3.29
N ALA A 168 5.53 13.05 1.99
CA ALA A 168 6.70 13.07 1.13
C ALA A 168 7.66 14.11 1.73
N THR A 169 8.80 13.64 2.27
CA THR A 169 9.87 14.54 2.69
C THR A 169 10.21 15.41 1.48
N ALA A 170 10.09 16.72 1.66
CA ALA A 170 10.26 17.76 0.66
C ALA A 170 11.32 17.43 -0.40
N ALA A 171 10.88 16.88 -1.51
CA ALA A 171 11.42 17.19 -2.82
C ALA A 171 10.25 17.82 -3.58
N ASP A 172 10.49 18.93 -4.28
CA ASP A 172 9.52 19.67 -5.10
C ASP A 172 8.73 20.81 -4.44
N LYS A 173 9.33 21.54 -3.48
CA LYS A 173 9.23 22.99 -3.62
C LYS A 173 10.45 23.46 -4.41
N PRO A 174 10.28 23.98 -5.65
CA PRO A 174 11.37 24.68 -6.30
C PRO A 174 11.91 25.71 -5.31
N PRO A 175 13.24 25.95 -5.28
CA PRO A 175 13.81 27.01 -4.47
C PRO A 175 13.01 28.29 -4.64
N LYS A 176 12.91 29.11 -3.58
CA LYS A 176 12.11 30.35 -3.63
C LYS A 176 12.51 31.21 -4.83
N GLU A 177 13.78 31.17 -5.20
CA GLU A 177 14.37 31.84 -6.36
C GLU A 177 13.73 31.38 -7.68
N VAL A 178 13.59 30.07 -7.88
CA VAL A 178 12.96 29.49 -9.08
C VAL A 178 11.47 29.84 -9.11
N THR A 179 10.80 29.75 -7.97
CA THR A 179 9.38 30.15 -7.85
C THR A 179 9.18 31.64 -8.14
N THR A 180 10.11 32.49 -7.68
CA THR A 180 10.08 33.94 -7.92
C THR A 180 10.38 34.27 -9.37
N MET A 181 11.32 33.58 -10.01
CA MET A 181 11.60 33.77 -11.44
C MET A 181 10.39 33.43 -12.32
N PHE A 182 9.71 32.31 -12.05
CA PHE A 182 8.49 31.95 -12.78
C PHE A 182 7.38 32.99 -12.59
N ALA A 183 7.15 33.46 -11.35
CA ALA A 183 6.17 34.50 -11.08
C ALA A 183 6.52 35.84 -11.77
N MET A 184 7.81 36.20 -11.84
CA MET A 184 8.25 37.39 -12.58
C MET A 184 8.08 37.22 -14.09
N ILE A 185 8.37 36.04 -14.65
CA ILE A 185 8.17 35.76 -16.08
C ILE A 185 6.68 35.85 -16.42
N GLU A 186 5.79 35.29 -15.60
CA GLU A 186 4.34 35.41 -15.80
C GLU A 186 3.88 36.88 -15.73
N LEU A 187 4.35 37.65 -14.75
CA LEU A 187 4.04 39.07 -14.61
C LEU A 187 4.53 39.90 -15.81
N LEU A 188 5.70 39.56 -16.36
CA LEU A 188 6.31 40.24 -17.49
C LEU A 188 5.80 39.76 -18.86
N SER A 189 5.15 38.60 -18.91
CA SER A 189 4.53 38.04 -20.13
C SER A 189 3.05 38.38 -20.24
N ASP A 190 2.51 39.09 -19.24
CA ASP A 190 1.15 39.62 -19.26
C ASP A 190 1.18 40.99 -19.97
N ASP A 191 0.92 40.98 -21.27
CA ASP A 191 0.96 42.15 -22.15
C ASP A 191 -0.11 43.22 -21.82
N ASP A 192 -1.04 42.92 -20.90
CA ASP A 192 -2.06 43.85 -20.37
C ASP A 192 -1.66 44.48 -19.01
N HIS A 193 -0.42 44.28 -18.55
CA HIS A 193 0.04 44.86 -17.28
C HIS A 193 0.11 46.40 -17.38
N PRO A 194 -0.41 47.18 -16.40
CA PRO A 194 -0.46 48.67 -16.45
C PRO A 194 0.90 49.39 -16.42
N LEU A 195 2.00 48.67 -16.61
CA LEU A 195 3.36 49.20 -16.78
C LEU A 195 3.96 48.80 -18.15
N ALA A 196 3.24 48.04 -18.97
CA ALA A 196 3.51 47.81 -20.38
C ALA A 196 2.83 48.92 -21.19
N GLY A 197 3.38 50.14 -21.12
CA GLY A 197 2.87 51.32 -21.83
C GLY A 197 2.80 52.56 -20.96
#